data_AF-A0AAN8H1V9-F1
#
_entry.id   AF-A0AAN8H1V9-F1
#
_cell.length_a   1.000
_cell.length_b   1.000
_cell.length_c   1.000
_cell.angle_alpha   90.00
_cell.angle_beta   90.00
_cell.angle_gamma   90.00
#
_symmetry.space_group_name_H-M   'P 1'
#
loop_
_entity.id
_entity.type
_entity.pdbx_description
1 polymer ?
#
loop_
_entity_poly.entity_id
_entity_poly.type
_entity_poly.pdbx_seq_one_letter_code
_entity_poly.pdbx_strand_id
1 'polypeptide(L)'
;MKKDLDAIITKKDNNPTSEGSRKSARQTPHQSRVYKEECIFCEKTKKYLKGLKTREPLAQCTELCADDTIRTAATRNLDNRILAIVSRELVAAEGHYHRSCYRLYTKDAAPVAASSAPDGEDIDETNDDGVQYDAAEKQSYSELFSLQVMRSAKTEDSISKAALRMRDDVKKHLMQYCS
;
A
#
# COMPACT_ATOMS: atom_id res chain seq x y z
N MET A 1 48.54 -31.93 -36.46
CA MET A 1 48.07 -30.66 -35.88
C MET A 1 47.27 -30.94 -34.60
N LYS A 2 47.94 -31.21 -33.48
CA LYS A 2 47.30 -31.50 -32.16
C LYS A 2 48.23 -31.07 -31.00
N LYS A 3 48.87 -29.91 -31.08
CA LYS A 3 49.82 -29.44 -30.05
C LYS A 3 49.51 -28.05 -29.48
N ASP A 4 48.40 -27.44 -29.90
CA ASP A 4 48.12 -26.04 -29.56
C ASP A 4 47.07 -25.87 -28.45
N LEU A 5 46.54 -26.96 -27.87
CA LEU A 5 45.48 -26.92 -26.85
C LEU A 5 45.96 -26.97 -25.39
N ASP A 6 47.22 -27.34 -25.14
CA ASP A 6 47.73 -27.50 -23.76
C ASP A 6 48.27 -26.20 -23.13
N ALA A 7 48.30 -25.09 -23.87
CA ALA A 7 48.82 -23.80 -23.39
C ALA A 7 47.80 -22.96 -22.60
N ILE A 8 46.53 -23.38 -22.53
CA ILE A 8 45.44 -22.61 -21.90
C ILE A 8 45.26 -22.96 -20.41
N ILE A 9 45.77 -24.10 -19.95
CA ILE A 9 45.48 -24.61 -18.59
C ILE A 9 46.44 -24.04 -17.51
N THR A 10 47.59 -23.47 -17.87
CA THR A 10 48.64 -23.09 -16.90
C THR A 10 48.82 -21.59 -16.62
N LYS A 11 47.89 -20.72 -17.02
CA LYS A 11 47.93 -19.29 -16.66
C LYS A 11 46.77 -18.90 -15.74
N LYS A 12 46.74 -19.52 -14.56
CA LYS A 12 46.12 -18.95 -13.36
C LYS A 12 47.28 -18.33 -12.57
N ASP A 13 47.38 -17.00 -12.60
CA ASP A 13 47.81 -16.12 -11.50
C ASP A 13 48.34 -14.76 -12.04
N ASN A 14 47.80 -13.69 -11.45
CA ASN A 14 48.22 -12.27 -11.46
C ASN A 14 47.61 -11.28 -12.49
N ASN A 15 46.90 -10.30 -11.92
CA ASN A 15 46.25 -9.09 -12.44
C ASN A 15 47.26 -7.90 -12.49
N PRO A 16 46.97 -6.63 -12.93
CA PRO A 16 45.99 -6.07 -13.89
C PRO A 16 46.64 -5.25 -15.03
N THR A 17 45.95 -5.03 -16.16
CA THR A 17 46.15 -3.79 -16.96
C THR A 17 44.87 -3.39 -17.70
N SER A 18 44.66 -2.06 -17.74
CA SER A 18 43.52 -1.29 -18.20
C SER A 18 43.17 -1.43 -19.70
N GLU A 19 41.87 -1.54 -19.99
CA GLU A 19 41.06 -0.64 -20.84
C GLU A 19 39.84 -1.36 -21.43
N GLY A 20 38.68 -0.68 -21.44
CA GLY A 20 37.59 -0.98 -22.38
C GLY A 20 36.60 -2.08 -22.01
N SER A 21 35.71 -1.84 -21.03
CA SER A 21 34.30 -2.27 -21.08
C SER A 21 33.61 -1.85 -19.77
N ARG A 22 32.94 -0.70 -19.75
CA ARG A 22 32.01 -0.35 -18.65
C ARG A 22 30.76 -1.22 -18.74
N LYS A 23 30.89 -2.53 -18.49
CA LYS A 23 29.77 -3.32 -18.01
C LYS A 23 29.53 -2.81 -16.62
N SER A 24 28.42 -2.09 -16.40
CA SER A 24 27.92 -1.81 -15.07
C SER A 24 27.95 -3.13 -14.32
N ALA A 25 28.88 -3.28 -13.38
CA ALA A 25 28.91 -4.43 -12.50
C ALA A 25 27.67 -4.29 -11.64
N ARG A 26 26.56 -4.84 -12.11
CA ARG A 26 25.36 -5.02 -11.31
C ARG A 26 25.84 -5.89 -10.15
N GLN A 27 26.13 -5.25 -9.02
CA GLN A 27 26.54 -5.94 -7.81
C GLN A 27 25.50 -7.03 -7.58
N THR A 28 25.92 -8.28 -7.68
CA THR A 28 25.05 -9.41 -7.38
C THR A 28 24.61 -9.23 -5.93
N PRO A 29 23.31 -9.17 -5.64
CA PRO A 29 22.86 -8.96 -4.27
C PRO A 29 23.47 -10.06 -3.39
N HIS A 30 24.16 -9.65 -2.33
CA HIS A 30 24.81 -10.57 -1.37
C HIS A 30 23.82 -11.43 -0.56
N GLN A 31 22.51 -11.30 -0.83
CA GLN A 31 21.44 -11.95 -0.07
C GLN A 31 20.45 -12.59 -1.05
N SER A 32 19.93 -13.75 -0.68
CA SER A 32 18.89 -14.44 -1.44
C SER A 32 17.69 -13.53 -1.64
N ARG A 33 17.06 -13.62 -2.83
CA ARG A 33 15.83 -12.89 -3.15
C ARG A 33 14.67 -13.29 -2.24
N VAL A 34 14.69 -14.53 -1.76
CA VAL A 34 13.67 -15.18 -0.94
C VAL A 34 14.22 -15.41 0.47
N TYR A 35 13.36 -15.24 1.48
CA TYR A 35 13.64 -15.57 2.86
C TYR A 35 13.75 -17.09 3.06
N LYS A 36 14.41 -17.50 4.14
CA LYS A 36 14.45 -18.91 4.53
C LYS A 36 13.05 -19.38 4.93
N GLU A 37 12.79 -20.67 4.76
CA GLU A 37 11.57 -21.34 5.23
C GLU A 37 11.55 -21.48 6.76
N GLU A 38 11.55 -20.35 7.46
CA GLU A 38 11.48 -20.26 8.92
C GLU A 38 10.49 -19.17 9.32
N CYS A 39 9.89 -19.32 10.50
CA CYS A 39 8.92 -18.36 10.98
C CYS A 39 9.60 -17.03 11.33
N ILE A 40 9.23 -15.93 10.67
CA ILE A 40 9.81 -14.59 10.89
C ILE A 40 9.77 -14.14 12.37
N PHE A 41 8.73 -14.53 13.11
CA PHE A 41 8.57 -14.16 14.52
C PHE A 41 9.43 -14.97 15.50
N CYS A 42 9.63 -16.27 15.26
CA CYS A 42 10.24 -17.16 16.25
C CYS A 42 11.48 -17.91 15.74
N GLU A 43 11.89 -17.68 14.50
CA GLU A 43 13.10 -18.24 13.85
C GLU A 43 13.15 -19.77 13.89
N LYS A 44 11.97 -20.40 13.95
CA LYS A 44 11.84 -21.86 13.97
C LYS A 44 11.19 -22.32 12.69
N THR A 45 11.73 -23.39 12.13
CA THR A 45 11.11 -24.13 11.02
C THR A 45 9.94 -24.99 11.49
N LYS A 46 9.97 -25.40 12.77
CA LYS A 46 8.99 -26.33 13.36
C LYS A 46 8.60 -25.85 14.76
N LYS A 47 7.29 -25.72 14.99
CA LYS A 47 6.69 -25.45 16.30
C LYS A 47 5.70 -26.56 16.63
N TYR A 48 5.76 -27.10 17.85
CA TYR A 48 4.74 -28.05 18.32
C TYR A 48 3.53 -27.30 18.87
N LEU A 49 2.33 -27.78 18.56
CA LEU A 49 1.11 -27.26 19.13
C LEU A 49 0.99 -27.73 20.59
N LYS A 50 0.67 -26.80 21.50
CA LYS A 50 0.49 -27.15 22.92
C LYS A 50 -0.65 -28.17 23.06
N GLY A 51 -0.41 -29.25 23.79
CA GLY A 51 -1.41 -30.32 24.02
C GLY A 51 -1.53 -31.34 22.90
N LEU A 52 -0.86 -31.15 21.76
CA LEU A 52 -0.84 -32.11 20.65
C LEU A 52 0.60 -32.56 20.35
N LYS A 53 0.75 -33.80 19.90
CA LYS A 53 2.04 -34.32 19.39
C LYS A 53 2.29 -33.91 17.93
N THR A 54 1.48 -33.01 17.38
CA THR A 54 1.56 -32.56 15.99
C THR A 54 2.35 -31.26 15.87
N ARG A 55 2.99 -31.08 14.71
CA ARG A 55 3.71 -29.86 14.36
C ARG A 55 2.79 -28.89 13.64
N GLU A 56 2.90 -27.63 13.98
CA GLU A 56 2.24 -26.55 13.27
C GLU A 56 2.97 -26.31 11.93
N PRO A 57 2.25 -26.31 10.79
CA PRO A 57 2.85 -25.99 9.50
C PRO A 57 3.17 -24.49 9.42
N LEU A 58 4.22 -24.16 8.67
CA LEU A 58 4.51 -22.79 8.26
C LEU A 58 3.50 -22.37 7.19
N ALA A 59 2.94 -21.17 7.34
CA ALA A 59 2.15 -20.50 6.33
C ALA A 59 3.03 -19.47 5.61
N GLN A 60 2.97 -19.46 4.29
CA GLN A 60 3.60 -18.44 3.47
C GLN A 60 2.74 -17.16 3.45
N CYS A 61 3.39 -16.01 3.51
CA CYS A 61 2.75 -14.71 3.32
C CYS A 61 2.40 -14.56 1.83
N THR A 62 1.11 -14.55 1.51
CA THR A 62 0.61 -14.43 0.13
C THR A 62 -0.19 -13.14 -0.09
N GLU A 63 -0.72 -12.56 0.98
CA GLU A 63 -1.59 -11.38 0.93
C GLU A 63 -0.81 -10.13 1.34
N LEU A 64 -0.94 -9.04 0.57
CA LEU A 64 -0.35 -7.74 0.90
C LEU A 64 -0.93 -7.18 2.21
N CYS A 65 -2.20 -7.45 2.50
CA CYS A 65 -2.84 -7.05 3.76
C CYS A 65 -2.13 -7.62 5.00
N ALA A 66 -1.52 -8.80 4.90
CA ALA A 66 -0.74 -9.37 6.00
C ALA A 66 0.58 -8.62 6.23
N ASP A 67 1.17 -8.02 5.19
CA ASP A 67 2.38 -7.20 5.31
C ASP A 67 2.10 -5.93 6.12
N ASP A 68 1.00 -5.23 5.81
CA ASP A 68 0.61 -4.00 6.48
C ASP A 68 0.22 -4.20 7.95
N THR A 69 -0.48 -5.30 8.27
CA THR A 69 -0.81 -5.61 9.67
C THR A 69 0.44 -5.90 10.50
N ILE A 70 1.39 -6.65 9.94
CA ILE A 70 2.66 -6.95 10.61
C ILE A 70 3.51 -5.68 10.75
N ARG A 71 3.56 -4.83 9.72
CA ARG A 71 4.25 -3.54 9.76
C ARG A 71 3.70 -2.67 10.89
N THR A 72 2.38 -2.55 10.96
CA THR A 72 1.70 -1.73 11.98
C THR A 72 1.96 -2.27 13.39
N ALA A 73 1.89 -3.58 13.58
CA ALA A 73 2.22 -4.22 14.86
C ALA A 73 3.69 -4.00 15.25
N ALA A 74 4.62 -4.12 14.30
CA ALA A 74 6.05 -3.92 14.53
C ALA A 74 6.40 -2.47 14.89
N THR A 75 5.75 -1.49 14.24
CA THR A 75 5.91 -0.06 14.58
C THR A 75 5.46 0.22 16.02
N ARG A 76 4.33 -0.37 16.45
CA ARG A 76 3.82 -0.20 17.82
C ARG A 76 4.73 -0.84 18.86
N ASN A 77 5.23 -2.05 18.57
CA ASN A 77 6.12 -2.79 19.46
C ASN A 77 7.58 -2.29 19.42
N LEU A 78 7.89 -1.30 18.56
CA LEU A 78 9.25 -0.83 18.27
C LEU A 78 10.22 -1.98 17.93
N ASP A 79 9.70 -2.99 17.24
CA ASP A 79 10.44 -4.20 16.90
C ASP A 79 11.27 -3.98 15.64
N ASN A 80 12.47 -3.41 15.83
CA ASN A 80 13.39 -3.07 14.75
C ASN A 80 13.74 -4.27 13.85
N ARG A 81 13.72 -5.49 14.39
CA ARG A 81 14.03 -6.69 13.63
C ARG A 81 12.91 -7.00 12.64
N ILE A 82 11.66 -6.97 13.09
CA ILE A 82 10.51 -7.20 12.20
C ILE A 82 10.36 -6.03 11.23
N LEU A 83 10.60 -4.78 11.65
CA LEU A 83 10.63 -3.62 10.75
C LEU A 83 11.67 -3.79 9.63
N ALA A 84 12.86 -4.29 9.93
CA ALA A 84 13.87 -4.58 8.93
C ALA A 84 13.46 -5.70 7.97
N ILE A 85 12.73 -6.72 8.44
CA ILE A 85 12.20 -7.79 7.59
C ILE A 85 11.09 -7.23 6.67
N VAL A 86 10.14 -6.50 7.22
CA VAL A 86 8.98 -5.92 6.50
C VAL A 86 9.36 -4.69 5.65
N SER A 87 10.62 -4.23 5.74
CA SER A 87 11.18 -3.27 4.78
C SER A 87 11.24 -3.85 3.36
N ARG A 88 11.30 -5.18 3.26
CA ARG A 88 11.04 -5.92 2.02
C ARG A 88 9.60 -6.39 2.05
N GLU A 89 8.93 -6.33 0.90
CA GLU A 89 7.60 -6.91 0.76
C GLU A 89 7.63 -8.40 1.10
N LEU A 90 6.96 -8.80 2.18
CA LEU A 90 6.97 -10.18 2.67
C LEU A 90 6.47 -11.17 1.61
N VAL A 91 5.52 -10.74 0.77
CA VAL A 91 4.97 -11.56 -0.32
C VAL A 91 6.02 -11.81 -1.39
N ALA A 92 6.74 -10.77 -1.83
CA ALA A 92 7.77 -10.90 -2.86
C ALA A 92 9.02 -11.67 -2.38
N ALA A 93 9.30 -11.58 -1.08
CA ALA A 93 10.39 -12.29 -0.43
C ALA A 93 9.98 -13.68 0.10
N GLU A 94 8.74 -14.12 -0.15
CA GLU A 94 8.19 -15.41 0.31
C GLU A 94 8.43 -15.67 1.80
N GLY A 95 8.06 -14.70 2.64
CA GLY A 95 8.16 -14.80 4.10
C GLY A 95 7.22 -15.87 4.65
N HIS A 96 7.67 -16.58 5.69
CA HIS A 96 6.90 -17.65 6.33
C HIS A 96 6.63 -17.34 7.82
N TYR A 97 5.52 -17.84 8.34
CA TYR A 97 5.19 -17.74 9.77
C TYR A 97 4.30 -18.89 10.25
N HIS A 98 4.35 -19.20 11.54
CA HIS A 98 3.32 -20.03 12.17
C HIS A 98 2.05 -19.21 12.37
N ARG A 99 0.87 -19.77 12.10
CA ARG A 99 -0.42 -19.08 12.28
C ARG A 99 -0.60 -18.61 13.72
N SER A 100 -0.16 -19.40 14.69
CA SER A 100 -0.20 -19.05 16.10
C SER A 100 0.76 -17.90 16.45
N CYS A 101 1.93 -17.82 15.80
CA CYS A 101 2.85 -16.71 15.99
C CYS A 101 2.29 -15.41 15.41
N TYR A 102 1.75 -15.47 14.19
CA TYR A 102 1.07 -14.32 13.58
C TYR A 102 -0.06 -13.81 14.47
N ARG A 103 -0.98 -14.70 14.87
CA ARG A 103 -2.11 -14.34 15.74
C ARG A 103 -1.68 -13.71 17.05
N LEU A 104 -0.59 -14.18 17.67
CA LEU A 104 -0.07 -13.60 18.92
C LEU A 104 0.59 -12.25 18.67
N TYR A 105 1.36 -12.12 17.59
CA TYR A 105 2.08 -10.89 17.26
C TYR A 105 1.15 -9.74 16.89
N THR A 106 0.04 -10.04 16.20
CA THR A 106 -0.94 -9.03 15.77
C THR A 106 -2.10 -8.85 16.74
N LYS A 107 -2.18 -9.61 17.85
CA LYS A 107 -3.33 -9.57 18.78
C LYS A 107 -3.45 -8.25 19.52
N ASP A 108 -2.30 -7.67 19.90
CA ASP A 108 -2.22 -6.44 20.68
C ASP A 108 -2.18 -5.19 19.78
N ALA A 109 -2.59 -5.33 18.51
CA ALA A 109 -2.75 -4.25 17.55
C ALA A 109 -4.01 -3.39 17.78
N ALA A 110 -4.69 -3.55 18.92
CA ALA A 110 -5.69 -2.61 19.41
C ALA A 110 -4.98 -1.33 19.91
N PRO A 111 -5.57 -0.14 19.72
CA PRO A 111 -4.92 1.11 20.05
C PRO A 111 -4.59 1.14 21.55
N VAL A 112 -3.36 1.52 21.87
CA VAL A 112 -2.93 1.92 23.21
C VAL A 112 -3.78 3.10 23.67
N ALA A 113 -4.91 2.82 24.29
CA ALA A 113 -5.54 3.73 25.22
C ALA A 113 -4.61 3.89 26.42
N ALA A 114 -4.32 5.15 26.76
CA ALA A 114 -3.50 5.54 27.88
C ALA A 114 -3.94 4.83 29.18
N SER A 115 -2.95 4.41 29.96
CA SER A 115 -3.09 3.79 31.27
C SER A 115 -3.87 4.66 32.27
N SER A 116 -5.00 4.15 32.79
CA SER A 116 -5.39 4.05 34.21
C SER A 116 -6.92 3.91 34.38
N ALA A 117 -7.37 2.88 35.11
CA ALA A 117 -8.76 2.67 35.58
C ALA A 117 -8.89 3.15 37.05
N PRO A 118 -10.07 3.17 37.73
CA PRO A 118 -11.43 2.71 37.37
C PRO A 118 -12.52 3.81 37.63
N ASP A 119 -13.76 3.74 37.15
CA ASP A 119 -14.90 2.97 37.67
C ASP A 119 -16.06 3.05 36.66
N GLY A 120 -16.91 2.03 36.68
CA GLY A 120 -17.74 1.63 35.53
C GLY A 120 -18.88 2.56 35.14
N GLU A 121 -19.18 2.52 33.85
CA GLU A 121 -20.54 2.67 33.31
C GLU A 121 -20.67 1.71 32.12
N ASP A 122 -21.83 1.09 32.00
CA ASP A 122 -22.21 0.16 30.94
C ASP A 122 -22.07 0.84 29.57
N ILE A 123 -21.28 0.25 28.65
CA ILE A 123 -21.22 0.72 27.27
C ILE A 123 -21.55 -0.44 26.33
N ASP A 124 -22.73 -0.28 25.75
CA ASP A 124 -23.38 -1.05 24.72
C ASP A 124 -22.48 -1.25 23.48
N GLU A 125 -22.63 -2.41 22.86
CA GLU A 125 -22.06 -2.73 21.56
C GLU A 125 -22.56 -1.74 20.51
N THR A 126 -21.69 -1.20 19.66
CA THR A 126 -21.97 -1.10 18.21
C THR A 126 -20.73 -0.63 17.45
N ASN A 127 -20.37 -1.42 16.43
CA ASN A 127 -19.34 -1.12 15.46
C ASN A 127 -19.76 0.11 14.62
N ASP A 128 -19.00 1.22 14.69
CA ASP A 128 -19.33 2.50 14.04
C ASP A 128 -18.36 2.91 12.91
N ASP A 129 -17.58 1.98 12.35
CA ASP A 129 -16.70 2.30 11.20
C ASP A 129 -17.49 2.40 9.87
N GLY A 130 -18.76 1.97 9.84
CA GLY A 130 -19.62 1.97 8.66
C GLY A 130 -20.44 3.26 8.46
N VAL A 131 -20.76 3.98 9.54
CA VAL A 131 -21.65 5.16 9.48
C VAL A 131 -20.92 6.40 8.96
N GLN A 132 -19.61 6.49 9.21
CA GLN A 132 -18.80 7.64 8.80
C GLN A 132 -18.58 7.69 7.28
N TYR A 133 -18.47 6.53 6.61
CA TYR A 133 -18.30 6.45 5.16
C TYR A 133 -19.58 6.83 4.41
N ASP A 134 -20.73 6.33 4.88
CA ASP A 134 -22.05 6.64 4.31
C ASP A 134 -22.39 8.14 4.38
N ALA A 135 -21.98 8.81 5.47
CA ALA A 135 -22.19 10.24 5.64
C ALA A 135 -21.33 11.06 4.65
N ALA A 136 -20.05 10.71 4.52
CA ALA A 136 -19.14 11.37 3.58
C ALA A 136 -19.56 11.16 2.11
N GLU A 137 -20.01 9.96 1.76
CA GLU A 137 -20.51 9.62 0.43
C GLU A 137 -21.76 10.45 0.07
N LYS A 138 -22.76 10.51 0.97
CA LYS A 138 -23.98 11.31 0.77
C LYS A 138 -23.67 12.80 0.59
N GLN A 139 -22.72 13.33 1.37
CA GLN A 139 -22.29 14.73 1.23
C GLN A 139 -21.67 14.98 -0.15
N SER A 140 -20.79 14.10 -0.61
CA SER A 140 -20.14 14.23 -1.93
C SER A 140 -21.15 14.22 -3.09
N TYR A 141 -22.14 13.31 -3.07
CA TYR A 141 -23.19 13.26 -4.10
C TYR A 141 -24.09 14.50 -4.06
N SER A 142 -24.38 15.04 -2.87
CA SER A 142 -25.19 16.25 -2.72
C SER A 142 -24.51 17.49 -3.32
N GLU A 143 -23.18 17.60 -3.18
CA GLU A 143 -22.41 18.69 -3.76
C GLU A 143 -22.34 18.58 -5.29
N LEU A 144 -22.16 17.38 -5.84
CA LEU A 144 -22.20 17.15 -7.29
C LEU A 144 -23.55 17.53 -7.90
N PHE A 145 -24.64 17.14 -7.24
CA PHE A 145 -25.99 17.47 -7.71
C PHE A 145 -26.25 18.98 -7.67
N SER A 146 -25.82 19.65 -6.60
CA SER A 146 -25.94 21.11 -6.46
C SER A 146 -25.14 21.86 -7.52
N LEU A 147 -23.91 21.41 -7.83
CA LEU A 147 -23.10 22.00 -8.90
C LEU A 147 -23.76 21.83 -10.28
N GLN A 148 -24.40 20.69 -10.54
CA GLN A 148 -25.09 20.46 -11.81
C GLN A 148 -26.29 21.40 -11.97
N VAL A 149 -27.13 21.55 -10.93
CA VAL A 149 -28.30 22.45 -10.94
C VAL A 149 -27.86 23.90 -11.11
N MET A 150 -26.82 24.34 -10.39
CA MET A 150 -26.29 25.70 -10.50
C MET A 150 -25.63 25.98 -11.85
N ARG A 151 -25.06 24.98 -12.52
CA ARG A 151 -24.53 25.11 -13.89
C ARG A 151 -25.66 25.31 -14.90
N SER A 152 -26.75 24.55 -14.80
CA SER A 152 -27.92 24.71 -15.67
C SER A 152 -28.62 26.06 -15.47
N ALA A 153 -28.82 26.49 -14.22
CA ALA A 153 -29.43 27.79 -13.93
C ALA A 153 -28.61 28.96 -14.50
N LYS A 154 -27.27 28.92 -14.37
CA LYS A 154 -26.39 29.96 -14.93
C LYS A 154 -26.43 30.00 -16.45
N THR A 155 -26.61 28.86 -17.11
CA THR A 155 -26.77 28.83 -18.57
C THR A 155 -28.10 29.44 -19.01
N GLU A 156 -29.19 29.16 -18.31
CA GLU A 156 -30.52 29.68 -18.64
C GLU A 156 -30.62 31.19 -18.44
N ASP A 157 -30.04 31.72 -17.36
CA ASP A 157 -29.96 33.16 -17.11
C ASP A 157 -29.11 33.87 -18.16
N SER A 158 -27.98 33.27 -18.55
CA SER A 158 -27.10 33.81 -19.59
C SER A 158 -27.78 33.85 -20.96
N ILE A 159 -28.49 32.78 -21.33
CA ILE A 159 -29.25 32.69 -22.58
C ILE A 159 -30.40 33.71 -22.58
N SER A 160 -31.14 33.83 -21.48
CA SER A 160 -32.24 34.78 -21.34
C SER A 160 -31.77 36.24 -21.46
N LYS A 161 -30.64 36.57 -20.83
CA LYS A 161 -30.04 37.90 -20.91
C LYS A 161 -29.49 38.21 -22.31
N ALA A 162 -28.93 37.22 -22.99
CA ALA A 162 -28.49 37.36 -24.38
C ALA A 162 -29.68 37.58 -25.34
N ALA A 163 -30.79 36.88 -25.14
CA ALA A 163 -32.01 37.04 -25.95
C ALA A 163 -32.64 38.43 -25.81
N LEU A 164 -32.64 39.00 -24.60
CA LEU A 164 -33.12 40.37 -24.37
C LEU A 164 -32.25 41.41 -25.08
N ARG A 165 -30.91 41.26 -25.03
CA ARG A 165 -29.99 42.16 -25.75
C ARG A 165 -30.21 42.12 -27.25
N MET A 166 -30.35 40.92 -27.83
CA MET A 166 -30.65 40.77 -29.27
C MET A 166 -31.97 41.45 -29.65
N ARG A 167 -33.01 41.33 -28.81
CA ARG A 167 -34.29 42.02 -29.05
C ARG A 167 -34.15 43.54 -29.02
N ASP A 168 -33.42 44.07 -28.05
CA ASP A 168 -33.20 45.52 -27.93
C ASP A 168 -32.37 46.07 -29.09
N ASP A 169 -31.37 45.33 -29.57
CA ASP A 169 -30.56 45.72 -30.73
C ASP A 169 -31.37 45.69 -32.03
N VAL A 170 -32.22 44.68 -32.22
CA VAL A 170 -33.18 44.63 -33.34
C VAL A 170 -34.14 45.82 -33.29
N LYS A 171 -34.67 46.16 -32.10
CA LYS A 171 -35.56 47.31 -31.92
C LYS A 171 -34.85 48.63 -32.23
N LYS A 172 -33.61 48.82 -31.79
CA LYS A 172 -32.80 50.01 -32.12
C LYS A 172 -32.56 50.11 -33.62
N HIS A 173 -32.22 48.99 -34.27
CA HIS A 173 -31.98 48.98 -35.71
C HIS A 173 -33.24 49.34 -36.51
N LEU A 174 -34.40 48.79 -36.14
CA LEU A 174 -35.70 49.16 -36.74
C LEU A 174 -36.02 50.65 -36.56
N MET A 175 -35.76 51.23 -35.39
CA MET A 175 -35.98 52.66 -35.14
C MET A 175 -35.08 53.57 -35.99
N GLN A 176 -33.93 53.07 -36.46
CA GLN A 176 -33.02 53.82 -37.33
C GLN A 176 -33.53 53.93 -38.78
N TYR A 177 -34.46 53.07 -39.20
CA TYR A 177 -35.09 53.11 -40.53
C TYR A 177 -36.46 53.79 -40.56
N CYS A 178 -36.99 54.21 -39.40
CA CYS A 178 -38.28 54.92 -39.28
C CYS A 178 -38.12 56.44 -39.06
N SER A 179 -36.95 57.01 -39.35
CA SER A 179 -36.70 58.48 -39.41
C SER A 179 -36.47 58.90 -40.86
#